data_AF-A0A938GYP9-F1
#
_entry.id   AF-A0A938GYP9-F1
#
_cell.length_a   1.000
_cell.length_b   1.000
_cell.length_c   1.000
_cell.angle_alpha   90.00
_cell.angle_beta   90.00
_cell.angle_gamma   90.00
#
_symmetry.space_group_name_H-M   'P 1'
#
loop_
_entity.id
_entity.type
_entity.pdbx_description
1 polymer ?
#
loop_
_entity_poly.entity_id
_entity_poly.type
_entity_poly.pdbx_seq_one_letter_code
_entity_poly.pdbx_strand_id
1 'polypeptide(L)'
;MNATHLTHSPVHGTPPRRDDVVSRLRQSEIFRDYQDAFQTATGLPLVLRESGSFQPPLHGARQVNSFCLLMAGSSRTCAGCLQVQQEVERDVGDRGKTVQCFAGMSESVVPIRVGE
;
A
#
# COMPACT_ATOMS: atom_id res chain seq x y z
N MET A 1 56.12 0.06 16.01
CA MET A 1 55.23 0.22 14.84
C MET A 1 54.17 -0.88 14.95
N ASN A 2 53.02 -0.59 15.56
CA ASN A 2 51.94 -1.58 15.73
C ASN A 2 50.83 -1.31 14.72
N ALA A 3 50.58 -2.29 13.85
CA ALA A 3 49.48 -2.28 12.89
C ALA A 3 48.16 -2.53 13.62
N THR A 4 47.29 -1.52 13.65
CA THR A 4 45.93 -1.64 14.16
C THR A 4 45.11 -2.45 13.17
N HIS A 5 44.78 -3.68 13.54
CA HIS A 5 43.85 -4.54 12.80
C HIS A 5 42.43 -3.95 12.93
N LEU A 6 41.88 -3.43 11.83
CA LEU A 6 40.46 -3.11 11.73
C LEU A 6 39.69 -4.40 11.45
N THR A 7 39.05 -4.95 12.48
CA THR A 7 38.08 -6.04 12.34
C THR A 7 36.77 -5.49 11.80
N HIS A 8 36.45 -5.76 10.53
CA HIS A 8 35.14 -5.52 9.97
C HIS A 8 34.22 -6.68 10.39
N SER A 9 33.29 -6.43 11.30
CA SER A 9 32.26 -7.41 11.67
C SER A 9 31.19 -7.49 10.57
N PRO A 10 30.76 -8.69 10.15
CA PRO A 10 29.69 -8.83 9.19
C PRO A 10 28.36 -8.52 9.88
N VAL A 11 27.66 -7.50 9.41
CA VAL A 11 26.28 -7.22 9.82
C VAL A 11 25.39 -8.33 9.24
N HIS A 12 25.12 -9.36 10.04
CA HIS A 12 23.98 -10.25 9.80
C HIS A 12 22.70 -9.48 10.17
N GLY A 13 22.14 -8.78 9.18
CA GLY A 13 20.87 -8.08 9.32
C GLY A 13 19.72 -9.07 9.50
N THR A 14 19.00 -8.97 10.60
CA THR A 14 17.68 -9.58 10.74
C THR A 14 16.81 -9.13 9.55
N PRO A 15 16.10 -10.04 8.86
CA PRO A 15 15.23 -9.63 7.76
C PRO A 15 14.21 -8.60 8.26
N PRO A 16 14.01 -7.49 7.54
CA PRO A 16 13.07 -6.46 7.94
C PRO A 16 11.67 -7.05 8.05
N ARG A 17 10.92 -6.66 9.09
CA ARG A 17 9.49 -7.02 9.21
C ARG A 17 8.73 -6.46 8.00
N ARG A 18 7.65 -7.10 7.56
CA ARG A 18 6.90 -6.67 6.35
C ARG A 18 6.46 -5.20 6.42
N ASP A 19 5.98 -4.76 7.57
CA ASP A 19 5.61 -3.38 7.86
C ASP A 19 6.79 -2.41 7.62
N ASP A 20 8.02 -2.83 7.96
CA ASP A 20 9.26 -2.05 7.75
C ASP A 20 9.55 -1.91 6.26
N VAL A 21 9.36 -2.96 5.46
CA VAL A 21 9.53 -2.89 4.00
C VAL A 21 8.52 -1.95 3.36
N VAL A 22 7.23 -2.09 3.70
CA VAL A 22 6.16 -1.23 3.17
C VAL A 22 6.40 0.23 3.57
N SER A 23 6.81 0.47 4.82
CA SER A 23 7.13 1.81 5.32
C SER A 23 8.30 2.44 4.56
N ARG A 24 9.40 1.70 4.37
CA ARG A 24 10.57 2.17 3.59
C ARG A 24 10.21 2.45 2.13
N LEU A 25 9.41 1.59 1.50
CA LEU A 25 8.94 1.80 0.14
C LEU A 25 8.08 3.06 0.05
N ARG A 26 7.13 3.28 0.98
CA ARG A 26 6.34 4.51 1.05
C ARG A 26 7.19 5.77 1.20
N GLN A 27 8.33 5.67 1.89
CA GLN A 27 9.25 6.78 2.11
C GLN A 27 10.27 6.97 0.97
N SER A 28 10.42 5.98 0.10
CA SER A 28 11.37 6.03 -1.01
C SER A 28 10.99 7.11 -2.03
N GLU A 29 12.01 7.77 -2.59
CA GLU A 29 11.84 8.79 -3.62
C GLU A 29 11.11 8.23 -4.84
N ILE A 30 11.52 7.04 -5.30
CA ILE A 30 10.90 6.38 -6.46
C ILE A 30 9.39 6.17 -6.32
N PHE A 31 8.91 5.73 -5.15
CA PHE A 31 7.48 5.55 -4.94
C PHE A 31 6.74 6.88 -4.87
N ARG A 32 7.32 7.88 -4.19
CA ARG A 32 6.72 9.19 -4.01
C ARG A 32 6.61 9.95 -5.33
N ASP A 33 7.65 9.90 -6.15
CA ASP A 33 7.65 10.50 -7.49
C ASP A 33 6.58 9.85 -8.38
N TYR A 34 6.49 8.52 -8.35
CA TYR A 34 5.46 7.80 -9.09
C TYR A 34 4.05 8.15 -8.58
N GLN A 35 3.88 8.19 -7.25
CA GLN A 35 2.62 8.56 -6.61
C GLN A 35 2.18 9.96 -7.03
N ASP A 36 3.07 10.95 -6.93
CA ASP A 36 2.79 12.33 -7.29
C ASP A 36 2.47 12.46 -8.79
N ALA A 37 3.23 11.80 -9.66
CA ALA A 37 2.98 11.80 -11.11
C ALA A 37 1.62 11.17 -11.46
N PHE A 38 1.32 10.00 -10.89
CA PHE A 38 0.05 9.30 -11.10
C PHE A 38 -1.14 10.14 -10.63
N GLN A 39 -1.06 10.68 -9.40
CA GLN A 39 -2.11 11.48 -8.78
C GLN A 39 -2.32 12.81 -9.52
N THR A 40 -1.25 13.42 -10.02
CA THR A 40 -1.33 14.64 -10.83
C THR A 40 -1.97 14.38 -12.18
N ALA A 41 -1.60 13.28 -12.85
CA ALA A 41 -2.08 12.96 -14.19
C ALA A 41 -3.54 12.47 -14.20
N THR A 42 -3.96 11.72 -13.19
CA THR A 42 -5.28 11.04 -13.18
C THR A 42 -6.30 11.72 -12.27
N GLY A 43 -5.84 12.47 -11.27
CA GLY A 43 -6.69 12.95 -10.18
C GLY A 43 -7.22 11.82 -9.27
N LEU A 44 -6.69 10.60 -9.39
CA LEU A 44 -7.09 9.43 -8.60
C LEU A 44 -6.05 9.12 -7.52
N PRO A 45 -6.48 8.64 -6.34
CA PRO A 45 -5.56 8.31 -5.26
C PRO A 45 -4.73 7.07 -5.60
N LEU A 46 -3.45 7.10 -5.27
CA LEU A 46 -2.58 5.92 -5.26
C LEU A 46 -2.01 5.71 -3.87
N VAL A 47 -2.10 4.49 -3.35
CA VAL A 47 -1.52 4.13 -2.05
C VAL A 47 -0.79 2.80 -2.14
N LEU A 48 0.34 2.69 -1.44
CA LEU A 48 0.95 1.41 -1.13
C LEU A 48 0.45 0.95 0.23
N ARG A 49 0.10 -0.31 0.41
CA ARG A 49 -0.41 -0.85 1.68
C ARG A 49 -0.01 -2.30 1.85
N GLU A 50 0.07 -2.72 3.11
CA GLU A 50 0.34 -4.11 3.46
C GLU A 50 -0.90 -4.98 3.21
N SER A 51 -0.68 -6.19 2.68
CA SER A 51 -1.73 -7.20 2.55
C SER A 51 -2.28 -7.60 3.91
N GLY A 52 -3.60 -7.71 4.07
CA GLY A 52 -4.22 -8.07 5.35
C GLY A 52 -4.28 -6.91 6.35
N SER A 53 -4.00 -5.68 5.93
CA SER A 53 -4.17 -4.51 6.79
C SER A 53 -5.64 -4.27 7.13
N PHE A 54 -5.94 -4.15 8.42
CA PHE A 54 -7.29 -3.84 8.92
C PHE A 54 -7.67 -2.34 8.79
N GLN A 55 -6.77 -1.51 8.25
CA GLN A 55 -7.06 -0.09 8.05
C GLN A 55 -7.94 0.12 6.82
N PRO A 56 -8.86 1.12 6.85
CA PRO A 56 -9.63 1.49 5.67
C PRO A 56 -8.72 1.80 4.47
N PRO A 57 -9.07 1.36 3.25
CA PRO A 57 -8.37 1.70 2.03
C PRO A 57 -8.38 3.21 1.87
N LEU A 58 -7.27 3.71 1.30
CA LEU A 58 -7.12 5.13 1.02
C LEU A 58 -7.18 6.02 2.28
N HIS A 59 -7.03 5.44 3.49
CA HIS A 59 -6.97 6.23 4.71
C HIS A 59 -5.83 7.26 4.64
N GLY A 60 -6.16 8.54 4.85
CA GLY A 60 -5.21 9.64 4.74
C GLY A 60 -4.75 9.97 3.31
N ALA A 61 -5.26 9.27 2.29
CA ALA A 61 -4.92 9.57 0.91
C ALA A 61 -5.54 10.90 0.46
N ARG A 62 -4.79 11.60 -0.39
CA ARG A 62 -5.29 12.79 -1.10
C ARG A 62 -6.16 12.33 -2.28
N GLN A 63 -7.08 13.19 -2.71
CA GLN A 63 -7.92 12.95 -3.91
C GLN A 63 -8.87 11.74 -3.81
N VAL A 64 -9.21 11.29 -2.60
CA VAL A 64 -10.25 10.26 -2.42
C VAL A 64 -11.61 10.82 -2.85
N ASN A 65 -12.38 10.02 -3.58
CA ASN A 65 -13.74 10.37 -4.00
C ASN A 65 -14.60 10.76 -2.78
N SER A 66 -15.34 11.86 -2.87
CA SER A 66 -16.25 12.37 -1.84
C SER A 66 -17.26 11.33 -1.36
N PHE A 67 -17.76 10.46 -2.26
CA PHE A 67 -18.63 9.35 -1.85
C PHE A 67 -17.91 8.40 -0.89
N CYS A 68 -16.68 7.99 -1.22
CA CYS A 68 -15.89 7.10 -0.38
C CYS A 68 -15.55 7.75 0.97
N LEU A 69 -15.25 9.06 0.99
CA LEU A 69 -15.03 9.80 2.24
C LEU A 69 -16.27 9.85 3.13
N LEU A 70 -17.44 10.12 2.55
CA LEU A 70 -18.72 10.12 3.28
C LEU A 70 -19.01 8.74 3.88
N MET A 71 -18.81 7.67 3.10
CA MET A 71 -19.02 6.30 3.56
C MET A 71 -18.03 5.91 4.68
N ALA A 72 -16.77 6.32 4.56
CA ALA A 72 -15.73 6.05 5.57
C ALA A 72 -15.91 6.86 6.87
N GLY A 73 -16.47 8.07 6.78
CA GLY A 73 -16.74 8.93 7.94
C GLY A 73 -17.97 8.52 8.76
N SER A 74 -18.83 7.68 8.20
CA SER A 74 -19.93 7.07 8.97
C SER A 74 -19.37 5.93 9.83
N SER A 75 -19.68 5.91 11.12
CA SER A 75 -19.13 4.96 12.12
C SER A 75 -19.43 3.47 11.83
N ARG A 76 -20.21 3.21 10.80
CA ARG A 76 -20.39 1.92 10.16
C ARG A 76 -19.80 2.05 8.76
N THR A 77 -18.50 1.81 8.59
CA THR A 77 -17.98 1.42 7.28
C THR A 77 -18.91 0.34 6.76
N CYS A 78 -19.64 0.65 5.68
CA CYS A 78 -20.68 -0.24 5.19
C CYS A 78 -20.06 -1.62 4.96
N ALA A 79 -20.76 -2.70 5.33
CA ALA A 79 -20.34 -4.07 5.04
C ALA A 79 -19.90 -4.23 3.56
N GLY A 80 -20.48 -3.46 2.65
CA GLY A 80 -20.07 -3.39 1.24
C GLY A 80 -18.63 -2.89 1.01
N CYS A 81 -18.16 -1.87 1.72
CA CYS A 81 -16.77 -1.40 1.58
C CYS A 81 -15.77 -2.44 2.10
N LEU A 82 -16.11 -3.14 3.19
CA LEU A 82 -15.27 -4.21 3.73
C LEU A 82 -15.27 -5.45 2.83
N GLN A 83 -16.43 -5.80 2.26
CA GLN A 83 -16.56 -6.92 1.33
C GLN A 83 -15.72 -6.68 0.07
N VAL A 84 -15.75 -5.48 -0.48
CA VAL A 84 -14.92 -5.10 -1.64
C VAL A 84 -13.44 -5.24 -1.30
N GLN A 85 -13.00 -4.80 -0.12
CA GLN A 85 -11.61 -4.99 0.30
C GLN A 85 -11.20 -6.45 0.43
N GLN A 86 -12.06 -7.26 1.03
CA GLN A 86 -11.82 -8.69 1.13
C GLN A 86 -11.71 -9.31 -0.26
N GLU A 87 -12.57 -8.92 -1.20
CA GLU A 87 -12.47 -9.33 -2.60
C GLU A 87 -11.18 -8.83 -3.27
N VAL A 88 -10.76 -7.60 -2.98
CA VAL A 88 -9.49 -6.99 -3.43
C VAL A 88 -8.27 -7.72 -2.87
N GLU A 89 -8.35 -8.32 -1.70
CA GLU A 89 -7.23 -9.07 -1.12
C GLU A 89 -7.27 -10.57 -1.43
N ARG A 90 -8.44 -11.10 -1.79
CA ARG A 90 -8.60 -12.51 -2.17
C ARG A 90 -7.95 -12.82 -3.51
N ASP A 91 -7.32 -13.98 -3.65
CA ASP A 91 -6.81 -14.49 -4.92
C ASP A 91 -5.93 -13.49 -5.70
N VAL A 92 -5.16 -12.68 -4.97
CA VAL A 92 -4.16 -11.79 -5.54
C VAL A 92 -3.02 -12.66 -6.06
N GLY A 93 -3.20 -13.14 -7.30
CA GLY A 93 -2.16 -13.81 -8.06
C GLY A 93 -1.10 -12.82 -8.55
N ASP A 94 -0.55 -13.06 -9.73
CA ASP A 94 0.60 -12.30 -10.25
C ASP A 94 0.18 -11.05 -11.05
N ARG A 95 -1.12 -10.74 -11.10
CA ARG A 95 -1.68 -9.69 -11.95
C ARG A 95 -2.46 -8.68 -11.13
N GLY A 96 -2.49 -7.45 -11.64
CA GLY A 96 -3.42 -6.46 -11.15
C GLY A 96 -4.87 -6.86 -11.43
N LYS A 97 -5.79 -6.38 -10.59
CA LYS A 97 -7.23 -6.59 -10.76
C LYS A 97 -8.00 -5.32 -10.47
N THR A 98 -9.18 -5.23 -11.06
CA THR A 98 -10.14 -4.16 -10.79
C THR A 98 -11.44 -4.79 -10.35
N VAL A 99 -11.98 -4.32 -9.23
CA VAL A 99 -13.28 -4.71 -8.71
C VAL A 99 -14.20 -3.50 -8.69
N GLN A 100 -15.51 -3.72 -8.64
CA GLN A 100 -16.49 -2.65 -8.51
C GLN A 100 -17.27 -2.81 -7.21
N CYS A 101 -17.45 -1.71 -6.48
CA CYS A 101 -18.28 -1.72 -5.28
C CYS A 101 -19.77 -1.67 -5.62
N PHE A 102 -20.63 -1.92 -4.63
CA PHE A 102 -22.09 -1.87 -4.78
C PHE A 102 -22.62 -0.52 -5.31
N ALA A 103 -21.86 0.57 -5.17
CA ALA A 103 -22.19 1.90 -5.66
C ALA A 103 -21.66 2.17 -7.09
N GLY A 104 -21.12 1.17 -7.78
CA GLY A 104 -20.61 1.28 -9.14
C GLY A 104 -19.21 1.89 -9.25
N MET A 105 -18.51 2.14 -8.14
CA MET A 105 -17.14 2.70 -8.16
C MET A 105 -16.11 1.58 -8.34
N SER A 106 -15.11 1.81 -9.18
CA SER A 106 -14.04 0.85 -9.44
C SER A 106 -12.83 1.08 -8.53
N GLU A 107 -12.27 -0.01 -8.02
CA GLU A 107 -11.00 -0.03 -7.29
C GLU A 107 -10.04 -0.99 -8.00
N SER A 108 -8.84 -0.50 -8.32
CA SER A 108 -7.79 -1.28 -8.97
C SER A 108 -6.62 -1.50 -8.01
N VAL A 109 -6.07 -2.71 -7.97
CA VAL A 109 -4.89 -3.05 -7.18
C VAL A 109 -3.87 -3.81 -8.02
N VAL A 110 -2.60 -3.62 -7.69
CA VAL A 110 -1.47 -4.35 -8.28
C VAL A 110 -0.67 -4.99 -7.13
N PRO A 111 -0.45 -6.32 -7.15
CA PRO A 111 0.38 -6.97 -6.14
C PRO A 111 1.84 -6.55 -6.25
N ILE A 112 2.47 -6.36 -5.10
CA ILE A 112 3.92 -6.22 -4.98
C ILE A 112 4.44 -7.40 -4.17
N ARG A 113 5.35 -8.18 -4.74
CA ARG A 113 6.06 -9.27 -4.06
C ARG A 113 7.48 -8.82 -3.73
N VAL A 114 7.98 -9.25 -2.57
CA VAL A 114 9.31 -8.92 -2.08
C VAL A 114 10.05 -10.22 -1.79
N GLY A 115 11.12 -10.47 -2.54
CA GLY A 115 11.78 -11.77 -2.55
C GLY A 115 10.95 -12.82 -3.30
N GLU A 116 11.63 -13.67 -4.05
CA GLU A 116 11.09 -14.96 -4.51
C GLU A 116 11.62 -16.07 -3.61
#